data_AF-A0A401W1V0-F1
#
_entry.id   AF-A0A401W1V0-F1
#
_cell.length_a   1.000
_cell.length_b   1.000
_cell.length_c   1.000
_cell.angle_alpha   90.00
_cell.angle_beta   90.00
_cell.angle_gamma   90.00
#
_symmetry.space_group_name_H-M   'P 1'
#
loop_
_entity.id
_entity.type
_entity.pdbx_description
1 polymer ?
#
loop_
_entity_poly.entity_id
_entity_poly.type
_entity_poly.pdbx_seq_one_letter_code
_entity_poly.pdbx_strand_id
1 'polypeptide(L)'
;MRSPSRPLAAGVLLGTAVLTLTACGRQHIGSGPSPSPTPSAHGPARGNVEADSDGGAPHYRENNGFKVPREMTPAGEEAARKEAARIEPVLKRLWKEHGWDPDSVRTALLRLGYRTGDGLQPGTLIVSGMGERHILTQIDPITPEGALFALRVRKDACVHGAVQPSGSQLEVSGPYLETGCFEPRGGH
;
A
#
# COMPACT_ATOMS: atom_id res chain seq x y z
N MET A 1 0.01 -38.89 40.21
CA MET A 1 1.48 -38.88 40.40
C MET A 1 1.94 -37.45 40.11
N ARG A 2 2.14 -36.61 41.14
CA ARG A 2 3.42 -36.26 41.80
C ARG A 2 4.51 -35.70 40.86
N SER A 3 4.71 -34.38 40.92
CA SER A 3 5.89 -33.62 40.47
C SER A 3 7.12 -33.87 41.36
N PRO A 4 8.37 -33.54 40.93
CA PRO A 4 9.01 -32.19 41.09
C PRO A 4 9.82 -31.75 39.82
N SER A 5 10.54 -30.61 39.69
CA SER A 5 10.61 -29.27 40.35
C SER A 5 11.42 -28.26 39.47
N ARG A 6 11.63 -27.02 39.94
CA ARG A 6 12.56 -25.96 39.42
C ARG A 6 13.93 -26.01 40.20
N PRO A 7 14.89 -25.03 40.20
CA PRO A 7 15.02 -23.71 39.51
C PRO A 7 16.47 -23.23 39.10
N LEU A 8 16.58 -21.93 38.69
CA LEU A 8 17.67 -20.94 38.95
C LEU A 8 19.02 -20.92 38.19
N ALA A 9 19.28 -19.79 37.49
CA ALA A 9 20.46 -18.88 37.54
C ALA A 9 20.22 -17.72 36.54
N ALA A 10 20.27 -16.41 36.82
CA ALA A 10 21.15 -15.56 37.64
C ALA A 10 22.53 -15.31 37.01
N GLY A 11 22.71 -14.13 36.39
CA GLY A 11 23.97 -13.67 35.79
C GLY A 11 23.98 -12.14 35.60
N VAL A 12 24.55 -11.42 36.55
CA VAL A 12 24.81 -9.97 36.49
C VAL A 12 26.28 -9.75 36.15
N LEU A 13 26.59 -8.83 35.24
CA LEU A 13 27.94 -8.26 35.13
C LEU A 13 27.87 -6.81 34.65
N LEU A 14 28.52 -5.93 35.42
CA LEU A 14 28.66 -4.50 35.13
C LEU A 14 29.72 -4.27 34.05
N GLY A 15 29.56 -3.22 33.25
CA GLY A 15 30.57 -2.75 32.29
C GLY A 15 30.47 -1.24 32.06
N THR A 16 31.11 -0.45 32.93
CA THR A 16 31.24 1.01 32.77
C THR A 16 32.31 1.37 31.76
N ALA A 17 31.99 2.22 30.78
CA ALA A 17 32.97 2.92 29.96
C ALA A 17 32.61 4.42 29.90
N VAL A 18 33.60 5.28 30.12
CA VAL A 18 33.44 6.73 30.35
C VAL A 18 33.68 7.53 29.06
N LEU A 19 33.01 8.69 28.99
CA LEU A 19 33.11 9.73 27.97
C LEU A 19 34.52 10.07 27.47
N THR A 20 34.64 10.30 26.16
CA THR A 20 35.58 11.27 25.57
C THR A 20 34.91 12.07 24.45
N LEU A 21 34.38 13.27 24.74
CA LEU A 21 34.07 14.27 23.71
C LEU A 21 35.34 15.09 23.41
N THR A 22 35.96 14.87 22.25
CA THR A 22 37.08 15.70 21.77
C THR A 22 37.07 15.86 20.26
N ALA A 23 36.49 16.96 19.76
CA ALA A 23 36.83 17.54 18.45
C ALA A 23 36.43 19.03 18.42
N CYS A 24 37.40 19.92 18.54
CA CYS A 24 37.16 21.37 18.57
C CYS A 24 36.90 21.91 17.15
N GLY A 25 35.69 22.43 16.90
CA GLY A 25 35.40 23.25 15.72
C GLY A 25 36.17 24.58 15.77
N ARG A 26 37.17 24.73 14.90
CA ARG A 26 38.13 25.86 14.93
C ARG A 26 37.52 27.11 14.29
N GLN A 27 37.09 28.07 15.10
CA GLN A 27 36.65 29.39 14.62
C GLN A 27 37.86 30.20 14.13
N HIS A 28 37.85 30.60 12.86
CA HIS A 28 38.78 31.59 12.32
C HIS A 28 38.28 33.00 12.60
N ILE A 29 38.87 33.69 13.57
CA ILE A 29 38.71 35.14 13.75
C ILE A 29 39.71 35.84 12.82
N GLY A 30 39.22 36.32 11.68
CA GLY A 30 39.94 37.26 10.82
C GLY A 30 39.49 38.68 11.10
N SER A 31 40.27 39.43 11.88
CA SER A 31 40.01 40.86 12.12
C SER A 31 40.34 41.69 10.88
N GLY A 32 39.32 42.26 10.24
CA GLY A 32 39.42 43.24 9.16
C GLY A 32 38.31 44.29 9.31
N PRO A 33 38.52 45.55 8.86
CA PRO A 33 37.67 46.67 9.25
C PRO A 33 36.24 46.58 8.69
N SER A 34 35.29 47.08 9.48
CA SER A 34 33.85 47.00 9.24
C SER A 34 33.33 48.01 8.19
N PRO A 35 32.53 47.55 7.21
CA PRO A 35 31.55 48.36 6.51
C PRO A 35 30.12 47.89 6.84
N SER A 36 29.33 48.76 7.48
CA SER A 36 27.86 48.62 7.60
C SER A 36 27.15 49.52 6.60
N PRO A 37 25.90 49.22 6.19
CA PRO A 37 25.43 47.92 5.69
C PRO A 37 24.73 48.09 4.32
N THR A 38 24.78 47.08 3.45
CA THR A 38 23.89 47.02 2.26
C THR A 38 22.79 45.99 2.53
N PRO A 39 21.49 46.34 2.42
CA PRO A 39 20.41 45.40 2.64
C PRO A 39 20.26 44.45 1.44
N SER A 40 21.14 43.46 1.36
CA SER A 40 20.96 42.31 0.46
C SER A 40 19.79 41.48 0.95
N ALA A 41 18.63 41.70 0.35
CA ALA A 41 17.38 41.03 0.68
C ALA A 41 17.60 39.52 0.82
N HIS A 42 17.34 39.00 2.02
CA HIS A 42 17.28 37.57 2.26
C HIS A 42 16.00 37.03 1.60
N GLY A 43 16.09 36.80 0.29
CA GLY A 43 15.15 35.90 -0.37
C GLY A 43 15.20 34.53 0.32
N PRO A 44 14.08 33.80 0.40
CA PRO A 44 14.08 32.47 1.00
C PRO A 44 15.11 31.61 0.29
N ALA A 45 15.82 30.77 1.05
CA ALA A 45 16.74 29.81 0.49
C ALA A 45 16.01 29.02 -0.60
N ARG A 46 16.53 29.07 -1.84
CA ARG A 46 15.99 28.26 -2.93
C ARG A 46 16.28 26.81 -2.60
N GLY A 47 15.31 26.14 -1.98
CA GLY A 47 15.26 24.69 -2.04
C GLY A 47 15.29 24.30 -3.51
N ASN A 48 16.15 23.35 -3.87
CA ASN A 48 16.13 22.73 -5.20
C ASN A 48 14.88 21.85 -5.27
N VAL A 49 13.73 22.49 -5.46
CA VAL A 49 12.51 21.82 -5.85
C VAL A 49 12.66 21.58 -7.35
N GLU A 50 13.14 20.39 -7.71
CA GLU A 50 12.82 19.85 -9.02
C GLU A 50 11.30 19.82 -9.14
N ALA A 51 10.78 20.57 -10.10
CA ALA A 51 9.36 20.67 -10.34
C ALA A 51 8.90 19.39 -11.04
N ASP A 52 8.66 18.33 -10.26
CA ASP A 52 7.88 17.19 -10.70
C ASP A 52 6.56 17.73 -11.27
N SER A 53 6.34 17.54 -12.58
CA SER A 53 5.41 18.32 -13.41
C SER A 53 3.91 18.09 -13.13
N ASP A 54 3.57 17.45 -12.01
CA ASP A 54 2.23 16.95 -11.67
C ASP A 54 1.64 17.57 -10.38
N GLY A 55 2.18 18.71 -9.92
CA GLY A 55 1.58 19.52 -8.85
C GLY A 55 1.53 18.86 -7.46
N GLY A 56 2.21 17.74 -7.28
CA GLY A 56 2.31 17.01 -6.02
C GLY A 56 3.25 17.67 -5.00
N ALA A 57 3.20 17.20 -3.76
CA ALA A 57 4.24 17.50 -2.78
C ALA A 57 5.59 16.89 -3.24
N PRO A 58 6.74 17.47 -2.86
CA PRO A 58 8.05 16.88 -3.14
C PRO A 58 8.11 15.40 -2.71
N HIS A 59 8.70 14.56 -3.55
CA HIS A 59 8.79 13.10 -3.36
C HIS A 59 7.45 12.34 -3.35
N TYR A 60 6.35 12.91 -3.87
CA TYR A 60 5.04 12.23 -3.86
C TYR A 60 5.06 10.87 -4.56
N ARG A 61 5.73 10.76 -5.72
CA ARG A 61 5.79 9.53 -6.49
C ARG A 61 6.58 8.45 -5.76
N GLU A 62 7.71 8.81 -5.17
CA GLU A 62 8.59 7.93 -4.40
C GLU A 62 7.84 7.41 -3.16
N ASN A 63 7.16 8.31 -2.44
CA ASN A 63 6.34 7.97 -1.27
C ASN A 63 5.10 7.13 -1.61
N ASN A 64 4.61 7.15 -2.86
CA ASN A 64 3.47 6.35 -3.32
C ASN A 64 3.86 5.22 -4.27
N GLY A 65 5.14 4.86 -4.36
CA GLY A 65 5.64 3.79 -5.24
C GLY A 65 4.96 2.44 -5.00
N PHE A 66 4.51 2.18 -3.77
CA PHE A 66 3.73 0.99 -3.41
C PHE A 66 2.40 0.87 -4.21
N LYS A 67 1.80 2.01 -4.59
CA LYS A 67 0.57 2.08 -5.41
C LYS A 67 0.82 1.96 -6.92
N VAL A 68 2.06 1.83 -7.36
CA VAL A 68 2.36 1.66 -8.78
C VAL A 68 2.27 0.15 -9.09
N PRO A 69 1.27 -0.32 -9.86
CA PRO A 69 1.24 -1.70 -10.31
C PRO A 69 2.43 -1.96 -11.25
N ARG A 70 2.93 -3.19 -11.30
CA ARG A 70 3.91 -3.57 -12.34
C ARG A 70 3.28 -3.44 -13.74
N GLU A 71 4.13 -3.20 -14.73
CA GLU A 71 3.69 -3.13 -16.12
C GLU A 71 3.10 -4.47 -16.60
N MET A 72 2.04 -4.39 -17.40
CA MET A 72 1.50 -5.54 -18.15
C MET A 72 2.20 -5.65 -19.50
N THR A 73 2.45 -6.86 -19.97
CA THR A 73 2.70 -7.06 -21.42
C THR A 73 1.42 -6.79 -22.21
N PRO A 74 1.47 -6.41 -23.50
CA PRO A 74 0.25 -6.21 -24.30
C PRO A 74 -0.68 -7.44 -24.32
N ALA A 75 -0.11 -8.65 -24.36
CA ALA A 75 -0.85 -9.90 -24.25
C ALA A 75 -1.37 -10.19 -22.81
N GLY A 76 -0.78 -9.56 -21.80
CA GLY A 76 -1.28 -9.54 -20.42
C GLY A 76 -2.53 -8.69 -20.30
N GLU A 77 -2.43 -7.47 -20.83
CA GLU A 77 -3.50 -6.48 -20.85
C GLU A 77 -4.70 -6.92 -21.68
N GLU A 78 -4.49 -7.54 -22.86
CA GLU A 78 -5.55 -8.15 -23.67
C GLU A 78 -6.28 -9.27 -22.91
N ALA A 79 -5.53 -10.19 -22.29
CA ALA A 79 -6.11 -11.27 -21.51
C ALA A 79 -6.89 -10.75 -20.29
N ALA A 80 -6.36 -9.75 -19.58
CA ALA A 80 -7.04 -9.11 -18.46
C ALA A 80 -8.34 -8.42 -18.90
N ARG A 81 -8.33 -7.64 -19.99
CA ARG A 81 -9.55 -7.02 -20.55
C ARG A 81 -10.59 -8.06 -20.94
N LYS A 82 -10.18 -9.20 -21.52
CA LYS A 82 -11.09 -10.29 -21.88
C LYS A 82 -11.75 -10.92 -20.66
N GLU A 83 -11.02 -11.14 -19.57
CA GLU A 83 -11.58 -11.64 -18.31
C GLU A 83 -12.44 -10.59 -17.59
N ALA A 84 -12.05 -9.32 -17.62
CA ALA A 84 -12.87 -8.22 -17.13
C ALA A 84 -14.24 -8.20 -17.83
N ALA A 85 -14.28 -8.28 -19.16
CA ALA A 85 -15.53 -8.36 -19.92
C ALA A 85 -16.41 -9.58 -19.59
N ARG A 86 -15.82 -10.69 -19.11
CA ARG A 86 -16.58 -11.86 -18.60
C ARG A 86 -17.13 -11.64 -17.19
N ILE A 87 -16.38 -10.93 -16.34
CA ILE A 87 -16.70 -10.66 -14.94
C ILE A 87 -17.75 -9.54 -14.80
N GLU A 88 -17.62 -8.46 -15.57
CA GLU A 88 -18.48 -7.27 -15.49
C GLU A 88 -20.01 -7.57 -15.47
N PRO A 89 -20.59 -8.40 -16.36
CA PRO A 89 -22.02 -8.71 -16.30
C PRO A 89 -22.42 -9.50 -15.04
N VAL A 90 -21.50 -10.25 -14.44
CA VAL A 90 -21.74 -10.95 -13.17
C VAL A 90 -21.81 -9.95 -12.02
N LEU A 91 -20.86 -9.01 -11.93
CA LEU A 91 -20.88 -7.96 -10.89
C LEU A 91 -22.11 -7.05 -11.02
N LYS A 92 -22.45 -6.65 -12.25
CA LYS A 92 -23.66 -5.85 -12.54
C LYS A 92 -24.95 -6.56 -12.14
N ARG A 93 -25.01 -7.90 -12.24
CA ARG A 93 -26.15 -8.69 -11.77
C ARG A 93 -26.17 -8.76 -10.24
N LEU A 94 -25.04 -9.11 -9.61
CA LEU A 94 -24.93 -9.18 -8.14
C LEU A 94 -25.33 -7.87 -7.46
N TRP A 95 -24.88 -6.72 -7.99
CA TRP A 95 -25.27 -5.41 -7.46
C TRP A 95 -26.78 -5.16 -7.53
N LYS A 96 -27.43 -5.50 -8.66
CA LYS A 96 -28.90 -5.40 -8.83
C LYS A 96 -29.68 -6.37 -7.95
N GLU A 97 -29.10 -7.52 -7.64
CA GLU A 97 -29.69 -8.57 -6.79
C GLU A 97 -29.32 -8.39 -5.29
N HIS A 98 -28.61 -7.31 -4.95
CA HIS A 98 -28.08 -7.01 -3.61
C HIS A 98 -27.09 -8.06 -3.05
N GLY A 99 -26.54 -8.94 -3.89
CA GLY A 99 -25.58 -9.99 -3.55
C GLY A 99 -24.13 -9.49 -3.49
N TRP A 100 -23.86 -8.43 -2.73
CA TRP A 100 -22.53 -7.83 -2.58
C TRP A 100 -21.68 -8.42 -1.45
N ASP A 101 -22.20 -9.40 -0.70
CA ASP A 101 -21.41 -10.09 0.32
C ASP A 101 -20.30 -10.97 -0.31
N PRO A 102 -19.22 -11.26 0.43
CA PRO A 102 -18.08 -12.03 -0.10
C PRO A 102 -18.40 -13.43 -0.59
N ASP A 103 -19.42 -14.11 -0.03
CA ASP A 103 -19.74 -15.48 -0.39
C ASP A 103 -20.64 -15.56 -1.62
N SER A 104 -21.57 -14.61 -1.79
CA SER A 104 -22.30 -14.40 -3.05
C SER A 104 -21.35 -14.07 -4.19
N VAL A 105 -20.42 -13.11 -3.99
CA VAL A 105 -19.42 -12.73 -4.99
C VAL A 105 -18.49 -13.89 -5.33
N ARG A 106 -17.95 -14.60 -4.33
CA ARG A 106 -17.13 -15.80 -4.51
C ARG A 106 -17.88 -16.88 -5.30
N THR A 107 -19.10 -17.21 -4.89
CA THR A 107 -19.92 -18.24 -5.54
C THR A 107 -20.21 -17.91 -7.00
N ALA A 108 -20.54 -16.66 -7.30
CA ALA A 108 -20.87 -16.22 -8.65
C ALA A 108 -19.64 -16.18 -9.57
N LEU A 109 -18.47 -15.75 -9.07
CA LEU A 109 -17.24 -15.71 -9.86
C LEU A 109 -16.62 -17.10 -10.05
N LEU A 110 -16.67 -18.00 -9.07
CA LEU A 110 -16.19 -19.38 -9.24
C LEU A 110 -16.95 -20.15 -10.33
N ARG A 111 -18.24 -19.82 -10.58
CA ARG A 111 -19.01 -20.36 -11.71
C ARG A 111 -18.46 -19.98 -13.09
N LEU A 112 -17.54 -19.01 -13.19
CA LEU A 112 -16.82 -18.68 -14.43
C LEU A 112 -15.59 -19.60 -14.68
N GLY A 113 -15.30 -20.55 -13.78
CA GLY A 113 -14.23 -21.53 -13.92
C GLY A 113 -12.91 -21.16 -13.22
N TYR A 114 -12.91 -20.13 -12.37
CA TYR A 114 -11.72 -19.76 -11.58
C TYR A 114 -11.50 -20.72 -10.41
N ARG A 115 -10.26 -20.77 -9.92
CA ARG A 115 -9.88 -21.55 -8.73
C ARG A 115 -9.77 -20.61 -7.53
N THR A 116 -10.21 -21.02 -6.34
CA THR A 116 -9.81 -20.32 -5.11
C THR A 116 -8.30 -20.52 -4.89
N GLY A 117 -7.58 -19.48 -4.47
CA GLY A 117 -6.15 -19.57 -4.19
C GLY A 117 -5.59 -18.32 -3.53
N ASP A 118 -4.26 -18.24 -3.53
CA ASP A 118 -3.44 -17.19 -2.91
C ASP A 118 -3.16 -15.98 -3.83
N GLY A 119 -3.71 -15.97 -5.05
CA GLY A 119 -3.46 -14.90 -6.04
C GLY A 119 -2.09 -14.99 -6.74
N LEU A 120 -1.26 -15.99 -6.43
CA LEU A 120 0.08 -16.14 -7.01
C LEU A 120 0.05 -16.85 -8.37
N GLN A 121 -0.87 -17.80 -8.56
CA GLN A 121 -0.95 -18.62 -9.78
C GLN A 121 -2.01 -18.10 -10.76
N PRO A 122 -1.77 -18.18 -12.09
CA PRO A 122 -2.79 -17.85 -13.09
C PRO A 122 -4.09 -18.65 -12.90
N GLY A 123 -5.22 -17.97 -13.03
CA GLY A 123 -6.56 -18.50 -12.81
C GLY A 123 -6.98 -18.62 -11.34
N THR A 124 -6.23 -18.07 -10.38
CA THR A 124 -6.67 -18.00 -8.97
C THR A 124 -7.42 -16.71 -8.65
N LEU A 125 -8.58 -16.86 -8.02
CA LEU A 125 -9.44 -15.83 -7.48
C LEU A 125 -9.29 -15.75 -5.95
N ILE A 126 -9.07 -14.53 -5.45
CA ILE A 126 -9.27 -14.16 -4.05
C ILE A 126 -10.56 -13.35 -3.95
N VAL A 127 -11.36 -13.59 -2.92
CA VAL A 127 -12.49 -12.72 -2.52
C VAL A 127 -12.41 -12.50 -1.02
N SER A 128 -12.59 -11.26 -0.58
CA SER A 128 -12.64 -10.84 0.83
C SER A 128 -13.78 -9.86 1.06
N GLY A 129 -14.12 -9.60 2.32
CA GLY A 129 -14.91 -8.41 2.66
C GLY A 129 -14.18 -7.13 2.26
N MET A 130 -14.92 -6.02 2.32
CA MET A 130 -14.30 -4.73 2.63
C MET A 130 -13.58 -4.86 3.98
N GLY A 131 -12.61 -3.98 4.22
CA GLY A 131 -11.86 -3.99 5.48
C GLY A 131 -12.03 -2.68 6.21
N GLU A 132 -11.79 -2.71 7.51
CA GLU A 132 -12.00 -1.63 8.47
C GLU A 132 -11.47 -0.26 8.00
N ARG A 133 -12.21 0.77 8.40
CA ARG A 133 -11.89 2.18 8.24
C ARG A 133 -12.05 2.87 9.59
N HIS A 134 -11.01 3.56 10.02
CA HIS A 134 -11.08 4.47 11.15
C HIS A 134 -11.50 5.86 10.64
N ILE A 135 -12.50 6.46 11.28
CA ILE A 135 -12.96 7.81 10.98
C ILE A 135 -12.72 8.65 12.23
N LEU A 136 -12.07 9.81 12.11
CA LEU A 136 -11.66 10.63 13.26
C LEU A 136 -12.81 11.07 14.20
N THR A 137 -14.06 10.95 13.74
CA THR A 137 -15.28 11.28 14.47
C THR A 137 -15.92 10.09 15.20
N GLN A 138 -15.37 8.88 15.10
CA GLN A 138 -15.90 7.68 15.75
C GLN A 138 -14.79 6.86 16.40
N ILE A 139 -15.11 6.26 17.55
CA ILE A 139 -14.18 5.46 18.35
C ILE A 139 -14.00 4.08 17.73
N ASP A 140 -15.11 3.45 17.34
CA ASP A 140 -15.12 2.09 16.78
C ASP A 140 -14.81 2.09 15.27
N PRO A 141 -13.99 1.14 14.76
CA PRO A 141 -13.75 0.99 13.33
C PRO A 141 -15.03 0.59 12.59
N ILE A 142 -15.26 1.17 11.40
CA ILE A 142 -16.35 0.76 10.51
C ILE A 142 -15.80 -0.15 9.43
N THR A 143 -16.38 -1.35 9.29
CA THR A 143 -16.24 -2.17 8.09
C THR A 143 -17.40 -1.83 7.14
N PRO A 144 -17.14 -1.24 5.96
CA PRO A 144 -18.19 -1.01 4.97
C PRO A 144 -18.80 -2.33 4.47
N GLU A 145 -20.06 -2.31 4.05
CA GLU A 145 -20.63 -3.45 3.34
C GLU A 145 -20.02 -3.64 1.94
N GLY A 146 -19.92 -4.89 1.51
CA GLY A 146 -19.46 -5.27 0.18
C GLY A 146 -18.33 -6.29 0.21
N ALA A 147 -17.83 -6.59 -0.99
CA ALA A 147 -16.71 -7.50 -1.19
C ALA A 147 -15.69 -6.92 -2.17
N LEU A 148 -14.43 -7.21 -1.89
CA LEU A 148 -13.31 -7.02 -2.80
C LEU A 148 -12.97 -8.36 -3.45
N PHE A 149 -12.57 -8.35 -4.71
CA PHE A 149 -12.02 -9.53 -5.37
C PHE A 149 -10.82 -9.20 -6.24
N ALA A 150 -9.97 -10.21 -6.45
CA ALA A 150 -8.83 -10.13 -7.34
C ALA A 150 -8.59 -11.48 -8.02
N LEU A 151 -8.47 -11.46 -9.34
CA LEU A 151 -8.16 -12.59 -10.20
C LEU A 151 -6.78 -12.41 -10.82
N ARG A 152 -5.89 -13.38 -10.61
CA ARG A 152 -4.61 -13.45 -11.30
C ARG A 152 -4.82 -14.03 -12.69
N VAL A 153 -4.83 -13.21 -13.74
CA VAL A 153 -5.09 -13.68 -15.12
C VAL A 153 -3.82 -14.27 -15.74
N ARG A 154 -2.69 -13.57 -15.61
CA ARG A 154 -1.35 -14.04 -16.02
C ARG A 154 -0.32 -13.66 -14.94
N LYS A 155 0.94 -14.02 -15.14
CA LYS A 155 2.03 -13.65 -14.20
C LYS A 155 2.17 -12.13 -14.07
N ASP A 156 1.89 -11.41 -15.14
CA ASP A 156 2.02 -9.96 -15.32
C ASP A 156 0.69 -9.21 -15.28
N ALA A 157 -0.47 -9.88 -15.19
CA ALA A 157 -1.78 -9.24 -15.36
C ALA A 157 -2.84 -9.74 -14.37
N CYS A 158 -3.61 -8.79 -13.84
CA CYS A 158 -4.64 -8.93 -12.83
C CYS A 158 -5.96 -8.32 -13.33
N VAL A 159 -7.08 -8.84 -12.81
CA VAL A 159 -8.38 -8.16 -12.81
C VAL A 159 -8.79 -8.02 -11.35
N HIS A 160 -9.15 -6.83 -10.90
CA HIS A 160 -9.63 -6.61 -9.53
C HIS A 160 -10.82 -5.68 -9.51
N GLY A 161 -11.51 -5.64 -8.38
CA GLY A 161 -12.69 -4.79 -8.25
C GLY A 161 -13.42 -4.98 -6.94
N ALA A 162 -14.59 -4.35 -6.87
CA ALA A 162 -15.45 -4.35 -5.71
C ALA A 162 -16.92 -4.46 -6.11
N VAL A 163 -17.74 -5.05 -5.25
CA VAL A 163 -19.19 -4.86 -5.26
C VAL A 163 -19.60 -4.34 -3.90
N GLN A 164 -20.29 -3.20 -3.88
CA GLN A 164 -20.74 -2.48 -2.70
C GLN A 164 -22.20 -2.04 -2.92
N PRO A 165 -22.95 -1.63 -1.89
CA PRO A 165 -24.28 -1.04 -2.06
C PRO A 165 -24.29 0.13 -3.07
N SER A 166 -23.23 0.94 -3.09
CA SER A 166 -23.05 2.08 -3.98
C SER A 166 -22.77 1.74 -5.45
N GLY A 167 -22.41 0.49 -5.77
CA GLY A 167 -22.11 0.07 -7.14
C GLY A 167 -21.09 -1.07 -7.24
N SER A 168 -20.82 -1.48 -8.48
CA SER A 168 -19.72 -2.38 -8.82
C SER A 168 -18.60 -1.63 -9.54
N GLN A 169 -17.35 -1.91 -9.18
CA GLN A 169 -16.14 -1.39 -9.82
C GLN A 169 -15.27 -2.55 -10.33
N LEU A 170 -14.56 -2.32 -11.43
CA LEU A 170 -13.78 -3.34 -12.13
C LEU A 170 -12.62 -2.68 -12.88
N GLU A 171 -11.40 -3.15 -12.64
CA GLU A 171 -10.17 -2.60 -13.17
C GLU A 171 -9.21 -3.71 -13.63
N VAL A 172 -8.29 -3.34 -14.51
CA VAL A 172 -7.19 -4.20 -15.00
C VAL A 172 -5.86 -3.52 -14.76
N SER A 173 -4.91 -4.28 -14.23
CA SER A 173 -3.59 -3.79 -13.82
C SER A 173 -2.58 -4.94 -13.86
N GLY A 174 -1.29 -4.63 -13.78
CA GLY A 174 -0.31 -5.64 -13.40
C GLY A 174 -0.22 -5.78 -11.87
N PRO A 175 0.45 -6.82 -11.35
CA PRO A 175 0.50 -7.06 -9.92
C PRO A 175 1.34 -6.00 -9.19
N TYR A 176 0.76 -5.36 -8.19
CA TYR A 176 1.44 -4.58 -7.16
C TYR A 176 2.55 -5.42 -6.49
N LEU A 177 3.54 -4.74 -5.90
CA LEU A 177 4.71 -5.41 -5.32
C LEU A 177 4.38 -6.17 -4.04
N GLU A 178 3.58 -5.58 -3.16
CA GLU A 178 3.29 -6.10 -1.81
C GLU A 178 2.04 -6.99 -1.77
N THR A 179 0.95 -6.53 -2.40
CA THR A 179 -0.41 -7.08 -2.26
C THR A 179 -0.86 -7.91 -3.47
N GLY A 180 0.04 -8.16 -4.43
CA GLY A 180 -0.28 -8.94 -5.63
C GLY A 180 -1.31 -8.25 -6.51
N CYS A 181 -2.53 -8.79 -6.60
CA CYS A 181 -3.58 -8.24 -7.47
C CYS A 181 -4.56 -7.28 -6.78
N PHE A 182 -4.37 -6.94 -5.49
CA PHE A 182 -5.13 -5.86 -4.83
C PHE A 182 -4.30 -4.58 -4.77
N GLU A 183 -4.91 -3.39 -4.92
CA GLU A 183 -4.23 -2.13 -4.59
C GLU A 183 -3.91 -2.09 -3.07
N PRO A 184 -2.68 -1.75 -2.64
CA PRO A 184 -2.38 -1.58 -1.23
C PRO A 184 -3.04 -0.32 -0.65
N ARG A 185 -3.52 -0.42 0.59
CA ARG A 185 -4.22 0.69 1.27
C ARG A 185 -3.30 1.82 1.75
N GLY A 186 -2.03 1.51 1.97
CA GLY A 186 -0.99 2.41 2.43
C GLY A 186 0.38 1.74 2.29
N GLY A 187 1.45 2.53 2.33
CA GLY A 187 2.84 2.09 2.35
C GLY A 187 3.44 2.21 3.76
N HIS A 188 4.66 1.71 3.92
CA HIS A 188 5.41 1.65 5.18
C HIS A 188 6.70 2.48 5.12
#